data_AF-A0A1E4SVY0-F1
#
_entry.id   AF-A0A1E4SVY0-F1
#
_cell.length_a   1.000
_cell.length_b   1.000
_cell.length_c   1.000
_cell.angle_alpha   90.00
_cell.angle_beta   90.00
_cell.angle_gamma   90.00
#
_symmetry.space_group_name_H-M   'P 1'
#
loop_
_entity.id
_entity.type
_entity.pdbx_description
1 polymer ?
#
loop_
_entity_poly.entity_id
_entity_poly.type
_entity_poly.pdbx_seq_one_letter_code
_entity_poly.pdbx_strand_id
1 'polypeptide(L)'
;MSMNATRQYGVTPPISTQGPTPNENKMNDDMIEELRSQKSFESESETQKRKDVLTTLQKLTEEFVYTVSRRKNMSEGMSKDAGGKIFTFGSYRLGVYGPGSDIDTLVVVPKHVTREDFFTVFDELLRKRPELNKIQPVPDAFVPIIKTVFDGVDIDLICGRLDIPQIALDLTLEDNNLLRNIDDRDLRALNGTRVTDQILQLVPQKMVFRHALRAIKLWAQRRAIYANMFGFPGGVAWAMLVARICQLYPNAVGAVIVAKFFHIYLQWKWPQPVLLKPIEDGPLPVRIWNPKLYGQDRSHRMPVITPAYPSMCATHNITQSTQKIILKEMQRGLEIMNDIQFGKQSWNDLFQKHDFFYRYKFYLNIITATRDSYENHLKFSGMVESKLRLLVQKLEFIQGIELAHPYVKPFMKTYICDTEEQLFKIKELHGSLEGELFAREFLKEVEIDDDTDMVKIQTDAKAENKFLIHLMRLYIGLELDLKGKEKKMDIQVPCSDFDGICRGWAEFDKDIYSLAIKHVKLYDLPNDVYGEGEIRPVKKESKKRKSDKSSSSSKKLKSTSEDAAPSSGDSSSKKSVETYSAS
;
A
#
# COMPACT_ATOMS: atom_id res chain seq x y z
N MET A 1 -33.20 -15.77 -39.37
CA MET A 1 -32.65 -14.60 -38.67
C MET A 1 -31.95 -15.10 -37.42
N SER A 2 -30.61 -15.16 -37.45
CA SER A 2 -29.81 -15.49 -36.28
C SER A 2 -30.01 -14.36 -35.26
N MET A 3 -30.62 -14.66 -34.10
CA MET A 3 -30.61 -13.73 -32.98
C MET A 3 -29.15 -13.52 -32.59
N ASN A 4 -28.61 -12.32 -32.78
CA ASN A 4 -27.29 -11.93 -32.27
C ASN A 4 -27.27 -12.21 -30.77
N ALA A 5 -26.65 -13.31 -30.35
CA ALA A 5 -26.48 -13.64 -28.94
C ALA A 5 -25.65 -12.52 -28.30
N THR A 6 -26.28 -11.71 -27.46
CA THR A 6 -25.63 -10.62 -26.73
C THR A 6 -24.49 -11.23 -25.92
N ARG A 7 -23.24 -10.81 -26.18
CA ARG A 7 -22.06 -11.32 -25.46
C ARG A 7 -22.25 -11.14 -23.96
N GLN A 8 -22.28 -12.24 -23.22
CA GLN A 8 -22.30 -12.22 -21.75
C GLN A 8 -20.91 -11.82 -21.23
N TYR A 9 -20.88 -10.90 -20.27
CA TYR A 9 -19.70 -10.54 -19.52
C TYR A 9 -19.84 -11.00 -18.07
N GLY A 10 -18.80 -11.63 -17.52
CA GLY A 10 -18.79 -12.09 -16.13
C GLY A 10 -19.35 -13.49 -15.90
N VAL A 11 -19.28 -13.93 -14.65
CA VAL A 11 -19.72 -15.27 -14.20
C VAL A 11 -21.22 -15.37 -13.88
N THR A 12 -21.97 -14.28 -14.00
CA THR A 12 -23.43 -14.23 -13.82
C THR A 12 -24.07 -13.35 -14.89
N PRO A 13 -25.38 -13.48 -15.13
CA PRO A 13 -26.15 -12.49 -15.90
C PRO A 13 -26.04 -11.07 -15.31
N PRO A 14 -26.27 -10.02 -16.13
CA PRO A 14 -26.34 -8.63 -15.64
C PRO A 14 -27.53 -8.45 -14.70
N ILE A 15 -27.40 -7.51 -13.74
CA ILE A 15 -28.51 -7.13 -12.84
C ILE A 15 -29.49 -6.20 -13.57
N SER A 16 -28.97 -5.27 -14.38
CA SER A 16 -29.78 -4.39 -15.22
C SER A 16 -29.05 -4.09 -16.53
N THR A 17 -29.81 -4.08 -17.62
CA THR A 17 -29.35 -3.67 -18.96
C THR A 17 -29.92 -2.32 -19.38
N GLN A 18 -30.54 -1.58 -18.47
CA GLN A 18 -31.08 -0.25 -18.77
C GLN A 18 -29.94 0.73 -19.08
N GLY A 19 -30.19 1.60 -20.06
CA GLY A 19 -29.31 2.74 -20.33
C GLY A 19 -29.49 3.86 -19.29
N PRO A 20 -28.59 4.85 -19.27
CA PRO A 20 -28.66 5.95 -18.33
C PRO A 20 -29.84 6.88 -18.60
N THR A 21 -30.41 7.42 -17.53
CA THR A 21 -31.36 8.53 -17.58
C THR A 21 -30.65 9.87 -17.81
N PRO A 22 -31.35 10.95 -18.21
CA PRO A 22 -30.75 12.27 -18.34
C PRO A 22 -30.07 12.79 -17.07
N ASN A 23 -30.66 12.51 -15.90
CA ASN A 23 -30.08 12.89 -14.61
C ASN A 23 -28.79 12.13 -14.31
N GLU A 24 -28.72 10.84 -14.64
CA GLU A 24 -27.50 10.03 -14.48
C GLU A 24 -26.39 10.47 -15.44
N ASN A 25 -26.74 10.90 -16.66
CA ASN A 25 -25.78 11.49 -17.59
C ASN A 25 -25.21 12.80 -17.03
N LYS A 26 -26.06 13.70 -16.52
CA LYS A 26 -25.60 14.94 -15.86
C LYS A 26 -24.67 14.65 -14.68
N MET A 27 -25.07 13.73 -13.80
CA MET A 27 -24.27 13.32 -12.66
C MET A 27 -22.91 12.72 -13.08
N ASN A 28 -22.86 12.05 -14.23
CA ASN A 28 -21.61 11.56 -14.83
C ASN A 28 -20.74 12.69 -15.37
N ASP A 29 -21.31 13.71 -15.99
CA ASP A 29 -20.58 14.88 -16.47
C ASP A 29 -19.96 15.66 -15.29
N ASP A 30 -20.75 15.89 -14.23
CA ASP A 30 -20.29 16.51 -12.98
C ASP A 30 -19.12 15.71 -12.35
N MET A 31 -19.18 14.36 -12.42
CA MET A 31 -18.09 13.50 -11.93
C MET A 31 -16.80 13.71 -12.74
N ILE A 32 -16.92 13.78 -14.07
CA ILE A 32 -15.76 13.94 -14.95
C ILE A 32 -15.15 15.32 -14.76
N GLU A 33 -15.97 16.36 -14.61
CA GLU A 33 -15.50 17.72 -14.32
C GLU A 33 -14.74 17.78 -12.99
N GLU A 34 -15.27 17.16 -11.93
CA GLU A 34 -14.58 17.08 -10.65
C GLU A 34 -13.27 16.25 -10.75
N LEU A 35 -13.25 15.17 -11.52
CA LEU A 35 -12.00 14.43 -11.76
C LEU A 35 -10.94 15.29 -12.49
N ARG A 36 -11.35 16.21 -13.37
CA ARG A 36 -10.44 17.18 -14.00
C ARG A 36 -9.96 18.22 -13.00
N SER A 37 -10.85 18.76 -12.14
CA SER A 37 -10.50 19.75 -11.11
C SER A 37 -9.47 19.18 -10.12
N GLN A 38 -9.58 17.90 -9.79
CA GLN A 38 -8.67 17.14 -8.94
C GLN A 38 -7.39 16.66 -9.67
N LYS A 39 -7.14 17.13 -10.90
CA LYS A 39 -5.97 16.78 -11.75
C LYS A 39 -5.80 15.28 -11.98
N SER A 40 -6.90 14.53 -12.11
CA SER A 40 -6.84 13.09 -12.38
C SER A 40 -6.38 12.79 -13.81
N PHE A 41 -6.67 13.67 -14.77
CA PHE A 41 -6.31 13.51 -16.18
C PHE A 41 -4.98 14.19 -16.49
N GLU A 42 -4.13 13.50 -17.24
CA GLU A 42 -2.86 14.03 -17.73
C GLU A 42 -3.07 14.96 -18.94
N SER A 43 -2.16 15.89 -19.17
CA SER A 43 -2.17 16.74 -20.37
C SER A 43 -1.85 15.96 -21.64
N GLU A 44 -2.31 16.43 -22.79
CA GLU A 44 -2.02 15.80 -24.08
C GLU A 44 -0.51 15.77 -24.39
N SER A 45 0.23 16.83 -24.01
CA SER A 45 1.68 16.93 -24.21
C SER A 45 2.45 15.87 -23.40
N GLU A 46 2.09 15.67 -22.13
CA GLU A 46 2.71 14.63 -21.31
C GLU A 46 2.36 13.23 -21.84
N THR A 47 1.12 13.01 -22.26
CA THR A 47 0.72 11.73 -22.86
C THR A 47 1.46 11.46 -24.18
N GLN A 48 1.74 12.49 -24.99
CA GLN A 48 2.59 12.33 -26.17
C GLN A 48 4.03 11.99 -25.79
N LYS A 49 4.59 12.69 -24.79
CA LYS A 49 5.94 12.39 -24.26
C LYS A 49 6.08 10.93 -23.85
N ARG A 50 5.10 10.38 -23.13
CA ARG A 50 5.07 8.95 -22.75
C ARG A 50 5.08 8.01 -23.95
N LYS A 51 4.38 8.35 -25.05
CA LYS A 51 4.40 7.53 -26.29
C LYS A 51 5.76 7.57 -26.97
N ASP A 52 6.40 8.73 -27.00
CA ASP A 52 7.72 8.91 -27.60
C ASP A 52 8.77 8.09 -26.83
N VAL A 53 8.71 8.14 -25.51
CA VAL A 53 9.54 7.33 -24.61
C VAL A 53 9.33 5.82 -24.83
N LEU A 54 8.08 5.35 -24.91
CA LEU A 54 7.78 3.94 -25.21
C LEU A 54 8.29 3.52 -26.60
N THR A 55 8.21 4.41 -27.59
CA THR A 55 8.75 4.15 -28.93
C THR A 55 10.27 3.96 -28.88
N THR A 56 10.97 4.77 -28.10
CA THR A 56 12.41 4.63 -27.88
C THR A 56 12.75 3.33 -27.13
N LEU A 57 12.01 3.00 -26.06
CA LEU A 57 12.21 1.75 -25.31
C LEU A 57 11.97 0.49 -26.15
N GLN A 58 11.01 0.52 -27.08
CA GLN A 58 10.79 -0.58 -28.02
C GLN A 58 12.02 -0.79 -28.91
N LYS A 59 12.59 0.29 -29.47
CA LYS A 59 13.83 0.21 -30.27
C LYS A 59 15.02 -0.31 -29.46
N LEU A 60 15.16 0.14 -28.21
CA LEU A 60 16.22 -0.34 -27.31
C LEU A 60 16.03 -1.83 -26.97
N THR A 61 14.80 -2.29 -26.88
CA THR A 61 14.48 -3.71 -26.64
C THR A 61 14.90 -4.57 -27.83
N GLU A 62 14.63 -4.14 -29.06
CA GLU A 62 15.07 -4.84 -30.27
C GLU A 62 16.61 -4.85 -30.38
N GLU A 63 17.26 -3.71 -30.11
CA GLU A 63 18.73 -3.59 -30.09
C GLU A 63 19.37 -4.49 -29.02
N PHE A 64 18.73 -4.58 -27.85
CA PHE A 64 19.15 -5.46 -26.76
C PHE A 64 19.13 -6.92 -27.17
N VAL A 65 17.99 -7.42 -27.67
CA VAL A 65 17.86 -8.81 -28.11
C VAL A 65 18.80 -9.10 -29.27
N TYR A 66 18.95 -8.18 -30.22
CA TYR A 66 19.90 -8.31 -31.32
C TYR A 66 21.34 -8.43 -30.81
N THR A 67 21.76 -7.56 -29.89
CA THR A 67 23.11 -7.53 -29.31
C THR A 67 23.44 -8.84 -28.60
N VAL A 68 22.52 -9.34 -27.77
CA VAL A 68 22.69 -10.63 -27.08
C VAL A 68 22.75 -11.79 -28.08
N SER A 69 21.90 -11.78 -29.11
CA SER A 69 21.89 -12.82 -30.16
C SER A 69 23.23 -12.88 -30.90
N ARG A 70 23.83 -11.72 -31.21
CA ARG A 70 25.17 -11.63 -31.82
C ARG A 70 26.27 -12.12 -30.89
N ARG A 71 26.23 -11.77 -29.59
CA ARG A 71 27.18 -12.29 -28.57
C ARG A 71 27.11 -13.82 -28.43
N LYS A 72 25.95 -14.42 -28.73
CA LYS A 72 25.72 -15.87 -28.75
C LYS A 72 25.96 -16.51 -30.13
N ASN A 73 26.71 -15.84 -30.99
CA ASN A 73 27.16 -16.31 -32.31
C ASN A 73 26.03 -16.63 -33.31
N MET A 74 24.84 -16.03 -33.14
CA MET A 74 23.76 -16.15 -34.13
C MET A 74 24.10 -15.32 -35.38
N SER A 75 23.64 -15.75 -36.56
CA SER A 75 23.81 -14.99 -37.81
C SER A 75 23.10 -13.63 -37.73
N GLU A 76 23.43 -12.70 -38.63
CA GLU A 76 22.80 -11.38 -38.64
C GLU A 76 21.28 -11.47 -38.84
N GLY A 77 20.83 -12.32 -39.78
CA GLY A 77 19.41 -12.58 -40.02
C GLY A 77 18.72 -13.17 -38.79
N MET A 78 19.29 -14.23 -38.21
CA MET A 78 18.72 -14.85 -36.99
C MET A 78 18.67 -13.89 -35.80
N SER A 79 19.65 -12.98 -35.70
CA SER A 79 19.69 -11.99 -34.62
C SER A 79 18.63 -10.89 -34.79
N LYS A 80 18.30 -10.52 -36.04
CA LYS A 80 17.19 -9.61 -36.36
C LYS A 80 15.85 -10.30 -36.12
N ASP A 81 15.70 -11.54 -36.58
CA ASP A 81 14.47 -12.32 -36.45
C ASP A 81 14.14 -12.70 -35.00
N ALA A 82 15.14 -12.69 -34.10
CA ALA A 82 14.93 -12.90 -32.67
C ALA A 82 13.93 -11.88 -32.07
N GLY A 83 13.87 -10.67 -32.64
CA GLY A 83 12.85 -9.66 -32.33
C GLY A 83 13.01 -9.05 -30.93
N GLY A 84 11.91 -8.98 -30.19
CA GLY A 84 11.84 -8.37 -28.86
C GLY A 84 10.71 -7.36 -28.78
N LYS A 85 9.97 -7.34 -27.67
CA LYS A 85 8.77 -6.49 -27.57
C LYS A 85 8.54 -5.97 -26.17
N ILE A 86 8.17 -4.70 -26.06
CA ILE A 86 7.66 -4.13 -24.82
C ILE A 86 6.14 -4.25 -24.74
N PHE A 87 5.64 -4.46 -23.54
CA PHE A 87 4.23 -4.36 -23.19
C PHE A 87 4.09 -3.40 -22.02
N THR A 88 3.04 -2.59 -22.01
CA THR A 88 2.68 -1.83 -20.82
C THR A 88 1.63 -2.59 -20.03
N PHE A 89 1.65 -2.43 -18.71
CA PHE A 89 0.62 -2.95 -17.83
C PHE A 89 0.20 -1.90 -16.80
N GLY A 90 -0.50 -2.32 -15.75
CA GLY A 90 -0.87 -1.44 -14.66
C GLY A 90 -1.75 -0.26 -15.07
N SER A 91 -1.57 0.87 -14.39
CA SER A 91 -2.48 2.01 -14.51
C SER A 91 -2.41 2.69 -15.89
N TYR A 92 -1.20 2.73 -16.49
CA TYR A 92 -0.96 3.28 -17.82
C TYR A 92 -1.76 2.51 -18.88
N ARG A 93 -1.57 1.19 -18.95
CA ARG A 93 -2.26 0.33 -19.91
C ARG A 93 -3.78 0.32 -19.74
N LEU A 94 -4.26 0.37 -18.50
CA LEU A 94 -5.70 0.51 -18.21
C LEU A 94 -6.27 1.85 -18.67
N GLY A 95 -5.45 2.88 -18.87
CA GLY A 95 -5.85 4.24 -19.25
C GLY A 95 -6.37 5.07 -18.07
N VAL A 96 -5.94 4.74 -16.85
CA VAL A 96 -6.37 5.38 -15.58
C VAL A 96 -5.21 5.95 -14.78
N TYR A 97 -4.11 6.25 -15.46
CA TYR A 97 -2.94 6.96 -14.94
C TYR A 97 -3.22 8.47 -14.86
N GLY A 98 -2.53 9.17 -13.96
CA GLY A 98 -2.58 10.63 -13.83
C GLY A 98 -1.19 11.26 -13.95
N PRO A 99 -1.08 12.59 -13.83
CA PRO A 99 0.19 13.29 -13.76
C PRO A 99 1.11 12.66 -12.70
N GLY A 100 2.39 12.47 -13.04
CA GLY A 100 3.38 11.84 -12.16
C GLY A 100 3.16 10.35 -11.87
N SER A 101 2.25 9.67 -12.58
CA SER A 101 2.20 8.20 -12.53
C SER A 101 3.37 7.60 -13.31
N ASP A 102 3.89 6.48 -12.83
CA ASP A 102 4.89 5.65 -13.50
C ASP A 102 4.30 4.91 -14.72
N ILE A 103 5.20 4.42 -15.59
CA ILE A 103 4.86 3.47 -16.65
C ILE A 103 5.45 2.10 -16.32
N ASP A 104 4.57 1.23 -15.84
CA ASP A 104 4.81 -0.21 -15.73
C ASP A 104 5.07 -0.84 -17.12
N THR A 105 6.32 -1.25 -17.38
CA THR A 105 6.77 -1.75 -18.69
C THR A 105 7.44 -3.12 -18.57
N LEU A 106 6.91 -4.09 -19.32
CA LEU A 106 7.43 -5.45 -19.46
C LEU A 106 8.21 -5.58 -20.76
N VAL A 107 9.49 -5.94 -20.67
CA VAL A 107 10.35 -6.32 -21.79
C VAL A 107 10.25 -7.83 -21.99
N VAL A 108 9.70 -8.27 -23.13
CA VAL A 108 9.58 -9.69 -23.48
C VAL A 108 10.68 -10.09 -24.44
N VAL A 109 11.41 -11.14 -24.08
CA VAL A 109 12.61 -11.59 -24.77
C VAL A 109 12.56 -13.09 -25.11
N PRO A 110 13.26 -13.53 -26.18
CA PRO A 110 13.29 -14.94 -26.57
C PRO A 110 14.14 -15.79 -25.63
N LYS A 111 14.00 -17.11 -25.74
CA LYS A 111 14.54 -18.10 -24.78
C LYS A 111 16.03 -18.01 -24.51
N HIS A 112 16.82 -17.53 -25.47
CA HIS A 112 18.27 -17.40 -25.36
C HIS A 112 18.71 -16.11 -24.66
N VAL A 113 17.83 -15.15 -24.40
CA VAL A 113 18.15 -13.90 -23.67
C VAL A 113 17.81 -14.09 -22.20
N THR A 114 18.77 -13.85 -21.31
CA THR A 114 18.63 -14.14 -19.87
C THR A 114 18.31 -12.89 -19.05
N ARG A 115 17.89 -13.09 -17.79
CA ARG A 115 17.75 -11.98 -16.83
C ARG A 115 19.08 -11.30 -16.52
N GLU A 116 20.20 -12.03 -16.55
CA GLU A 116 21.54 -11.45 -16.43
C GLU A 116 21.84 -10.52 -17.61
N ASP A 117 21.50 -10.93 -18.83
CA ASP A 117 21.63 -10.08 -20.02
C ASP A 117 20.81 -8.77 -19.87
N PHE A 118 19.63 -8.82 -19.23
CA PHE A 118 18.79 -7.65 -18.95
C PHE A 118 19.46 -6.68 -17.97
N PHE A 119 20.06 -7.17 -16.88
CA PHE A 119 20.74 -6.33 -15.89
C PHE A 119 22.16 -5.89 -16.30
N THR A 120 22.68 -6.38 -17.43
CA THR A 120 23.99 -6.01 -17.96
C THR A 120 23.86 -5.27 -19.28
N VAL A 121 23.45 -5.95 -20.35
CA VAL A 121 23.39 -5.39 -21.71
C VAL A 121 22.30 -4.32 -21.85
N PHE A 122 21.09 -4.59 -21.36
CA PHE A 122 20.00 -3.60 -21.47
C PHE A 122 20.23 -2.39 -20.55
N ASP A 123 20.72 -2.60 -19.33
CA ASP A 123 21.19 -1.52 -18.44
C ASP A 123 22.26 -0.65 -19.11
N GLU A 124 23.28 -1.24 -19.74
CA GLU A 124 24.31 -0.51 -20.49
C GLU A 124 23.72 0.30 -21.67
N LEU A 125 22.75 -0.26 -22.40
CA LEU A 125 22.08 0.43 -23.50
C LEU A 125 21.28 1.64 -23.00
N LEU A 126 20.56 1.49 -21.89
CA LEU A 126 19.85 2.59 -21.24
C LEU A 126 20.82 3.70 -20.81
N ARG A 127 21.95 3.35 -20.19
CA ARG A 127 22.97 4.32 -19.72
C ARG A 127 23.62 5.14 -20.83
N LYS A 128 23.61 4.66 -22.07
CA LYS A 128 24.15 5.39 -23.23
C LYS A 128 23.19 6.44 -23.77
N ARG A 129 21.95 6.50 -23.27
CA ARG A 129 20.93 7.42 -23.75
C ARG A 129 21.04 8.78 -23.09
N PRO A 130 21.11 9.89 -23.85
CA PRO A 130 21.08 11.24 -23.28
C PRO A 130 19.75 11.53 -22.57
N GLU A 131 18.68 10.81 -22.92
CA GLU A 131 17.37 10.93 -22.29
C GLU A 131 17.32 10.33 -20.88
N LEU A 132 18.27 9.46 -20.49
CA LEU A 132 18.25 8.83 -19.19
C LEU A 132 18.64 9.82 -18.10
N ASN A 133 17.70 10.14 -17.20
CA ASN A 133 17.95 10.99 -16.04
C ASN A 133 18.43 10.18 -14.83
N LYS A 134 17.81 9.01 -14.58
CA LYS A 134 18.06 8.19 -13.39
C LYS A 134 17.90 6.71 -13.71
N ILE A 135 18.70 5.86 -13.08
CA ILE A 135 18.60 4.41 -13.21
C ILE A 135 18.98 3.72 -11.89
N GLN A 136 18.12 2.79 -11.45
CA GLN A 136 18.29 2.00 -10.25
C GLN A 136 17.90 0.54 -10.51
N PRO A 137 18.87 -0.34 -10.80
CA PRO A 137 18.65 -1.77 -10.93
C PRO A 137 18.38 -2.43 -9.57
N VAL A 138 17.39 -3.31 -9.48
CA VAL A 138 17.04 -4.07 -8.27
C VAL A 138 16.82 -5.56 -8.64
N PRO A 139 17.92 -6.34 -8.82
CA PRO A 139 17.85 -7.72 -9.31
C PRO A 139 17.26 -8.72 -8.29
N ASP A 140 17.34 -8.40 -7.00
CA ASP A 140 16.92 -9.26 -5.90
C ASP A 140 15.47 -9.01 -5.44
N ALA A 141 14.74 -8.11 -6.11
CA ALA A 141 13.33 -7.90 -5.86
C ALA A 141 12.48 -9.15 -6.17
N PHE A 142 11.29 -9.23 -5.56
CA PHE A 142 10.35 -10.33 -5.77
C PHE A 142 10.00 -10.56 -7.25
N VAL A 143 9.91 -9.45 -8.00
CA VAL A 143 9.99 -9.38 -9.46
C VAL A 143 11.17 -8.48 -9.77
N PRO A 144 12.27 -9.00 -10.35
CA PRO A 144 13.45 -8.20 -10.68
C PRO A 144 13.09 -7.03 -11.59
N ILE A 145 13.60 -5.85 -11.27
CA ILE A 145 13.17 -4.58 -11.88
C ILE A 145 14.34 -3.62 -12.08
N ILE A 146 14.31 -2.82 -13.14
CA ILE A 146 15.13 -1.61 -13.30
C ILE A 146 14.19 -0.43 -13.23
N LYS A 147 14.37 0.43 -12.22
CA LYS A 147 13.62 1.69 -12.11
C LYS A 147 14.39 2.79 -12.82
N THR A 148 13.72 3.57 -13.64
CA THR A 148 14.36 4.65 -14.39
C THR A 148 13.51 5.92 -14.40
N VAL A 149 14.18 7.05 -14.52
CA VAL A 149 13.56 8.29 -15.01
C VAL A 149 14.14 8.51 -16.40
N PHE A 150 13.32 8.42 -17.43
CA PHE A 150 13.73 8.52 -18.83
C PHE A 150 12.93 9.64 -19.49
N ASP A 151 13.64 10.67 -19.94
CA ASP A 151 13.09 11.94 -20.40
C ASP A 151 12.05 12.48 -19.40
N GLY A 152 12.41 12.53 -18.12
CA GLY A 152 11.53 13.02 -17.05
C GLY A 152 10.27 12.18 -16.79
N VAL A 153 10.17 10.95 -17.31
CA VAL A 153 9.08 10.01 -17.05
C VAL A 153 9.60 8.86 -16.19
N ASP A 154 8.93 8.56 -15.08
CA ASP A 154 9.18 7.37 -14.28
C ASP A 154 8.76 6.09 -15.00
N ILE A 155 9.67 5.13 -15.13
CA ILE A 155 9.45 3.87 -15.83
C ILE A 155 10.03 2.73 -15.03
N ASP A 156 9.15 1.78 -14.74
CA ASP A 156 9.44 0.54 -14.05
C ASP A 156 9.57 -0.59 -15.08
N LEU A 157 10.82 -1.00 -15.36
CA LEU A 157 11.16 -1.99 -16.38
C LEU A 157 11.37 -3.37 -15.75
N ILE A 158 10.52 -4.32 -16.11
CA ILE A 158 10.67 -5.74 -15.76
C ILE A 158 10.92 -6.58 -17.01
N CYS A 159 11.55 -7.74 -16.87
CA CYS A 159 11.84 -8.63 -17.99
C CYS A 159 11.11 -9.97 -17.84
N GLY A 160 10.51 -10.46 -18.92
CA GLY A 160 9.88 -11.78 -19.00
C GLY A 160 10.41 -12.57 -20.19
N ARG A 161 11.09 -13.68 -19.91
CA ARG A 161 11.63 -14.57 -20.95
C ARG A 161 10.60 -15.63 -21.34
N LEU A 162 10.38 -15.83 -22.65
CA LEU A 162 9.52 -16.89 -23.17
C LEU A 162 10.33 -18.05 -23.73
N ASP A 163 9.81 -19.27 -23.65
CA ASP A 163 10.45 -20.48 -24.22
C ASP A 163 10.22 -20.61 -25.75
N ILE A 164 10.43 -19.51 -26.47
CA ILE A 164 10.34 -19.44 -27.94
C ILE A 164 11.57 -18.72 -28.51
N PRO A 165 12.02 -19.05 -29.73
CA PRO A 165 13.25 -18.49 -30.30
C PRO A 165 13.11 -17.04 -30.80
N GLN A 166 11.89 -16.57 -31.05
CA GLN A 166 11.60 -15.29 -31.69
C GLN A 166 10.41 -14.62 -30.99
N ILE A 167 10.51 -13.30 -30.79
CA ILE A 167 9.44 -12.47 -30.24
C ILE A 167 8.96 -11.51 -31.32
N ALA A 168 7.87 -11.85 -31.99
CA ALA A 168 7.28 -11.02 -33.02
C ALA A 168 6.57 -9.78 -32.44
N LEU A 169 6.52 -8.69 -33.21
CA LEU A 169 5.91 -7.42 -32.78
C LEU A 169 4.38 -7.51 -32.63
N ASP A 170 3.73 -8.47 -33.29
CA ASP A 170 2.29 -8.75 -33.18
C ASP A 170 1.94 -9.76 -32.07
N LEU A 171 2.94 -10.36 -31.40
CA LEU A 171 2.74 -11.31 -30.31
C LEU A 171 1.81 -10.74 -29.23
N THR A 172 0.84 -11.53 -28.80
CA THR A 172 0.02 -11.25 -27.61
C THR A 172 0.34 -12.26 -26.52
N LEU A 173 0.08 -11.90 -25.26
CA LEU A 173 0.36 -12.76 -24.11
C LEU A 173 -0.87 -13.55 -23.63
N GLU A 174 -1.91 -13.67 -24.45
CA GLU A 174 -3.18 -14.30 -24.06
C GLU A 174 -3.07 -15.82 -23.92
N ASP A 175 -2.25 -16.47 -24.76
CA ASP A 175 -2.12 -17.93 -24.76
C ASP A 175 -1.44 -18.43 -23.48
N ASN A 176 -2.10 -19.35 -22.78
CA ASN A 176 -1.56 -20.00 -21.58
C ASN A 176 -0.36 -20.91 -21.90
N ASN A 177 -0.20 -21.36 -23.15
CA ASN A 177 0.94 -22.19 -23.55
C ASN A 177 2.27 -21.44 -23.54
N LEU A 178 2.25 -20.11 -23.64
CA LEU A 178 3.45 -19.27 -23.48
C LEU A 178 4.06 -19.38 -22.07
N LEU A 179 3.31 -19.91 -21.10
CA LEU A 179 3.76 -20.11 -19.73
C LEU A 179 4.43 -21.47 -19.51
N ARG A 180 4.59 -22.32 -20.54
CA ARG A 180 5.32 -23.58 -20.40
C ARG A 180 6.81 -23.32 -20.26
N ASN A 181 7.46 -24.08 -19.37
CA ASN A 181 8.91 -24.06 -19.14
C ASN A 181 9.51 -22.70 -18.74
N ILE A 182 8.70 -21.76 -18.25
CA ILE A 182 9.20 -20.50 -17.69
C ILE A 182 9.39 -20.63 -16.17
N ASP A 183 10.32 -19.85 -15.61
CA ASP A 183 10.54 -19.84 -14.17
C ASP A 183 9.51 -18.96 -13.43
N ASP A 184 9.47 -19.08 -12.10
CA ASP A 184 8.52 -18.33 -11.26
C ASP A 184 8.65 -16.80 -11.39
N ARG A 185 9.86 -16.27 -11.65
CA ARG A 185 10.09 -14.83 -11.76
C ARG A 185 9.58 -14.33 -13.11
N ASP A 186 9.85 -15.05 -14.19
CA ASP A 186 9.30 -14.79 -15.53
C ASP A 186 7.77 -14.87 -15.53
N LEU A 187 7.20 -15.90 -14.88
CA LEU A 187 5.74 -16.06 -14.74
C LEU A 187 5.09 -14.85 -14.06
N ARG A 188 5.69 -14.35 -12.97
CA ARG A 188 5.20 -13.15 -12.27
C ARG A 188 5.29 -11.91 -13.15
N ALA A 189 6.38 -11.75 -13.91
CA ALA A 189 6.57 -10.60 -14.80
C ALA A 189 5.50 -10.57 -15.92
N LEU A 190 5.24 -11.71 -16.55
CA LEU A 190 4.23 -11.83 -17.61
C LEU A 190 2.80 -11.61 -17.09
N ASN A 191 2.51 -12.01 -15.85
CA ASN A 191 1.15 -11.97 -15.29
C ASN A 191 0.59 -10.54 -15.17
N GLY A 192 1.42 -9.52 -14.93
CA GLY A 192 0.98 -8.12 -14.84
C GLY A 192 0.25 -7.65 -16.11
N THR A 193 0.84 -7.91 -17.27
CA THR A 193 0.27 -7.62 -18.59
C THR A 193 -0.96 -8.48 -18.87
N ARG A 194 -0.86 -9.79 -18.64
CA ARG A 194 -1.96 -10.75 -18.88
C ARG A 194 -3.22 -10.38 -18.10
N VAL A 195 -3.08 -10.01 -16.82
CA VAL A 195 -4.21 -9.59 -15.98
C VAL A 195 -4.82 -8.29 -16.50
N THR A 196 -3.98 -7.31 -16.82
CA THR A 196 -4.45 -6.00 -17.30
C THR A 196 -5.24 -6.12 -18.61
N ASP A 197 -4.71 -6.87 -19.58
CA ASP A 197 -5.39 -7.06 -20.87
C ASP A 197 -6.71 -7.83 -20.70
N GLN A 198 -6.74 -8.85 -19.86
CA GLN A 198 -8.00 -9.58 -19.58
C GLN A 198 -9.04 -8.69 -18.89
N ILE A 199 -8.66 -7.80 -17.96
CA ILE A 199 -9.62 -6.83 -17.39
C ILE A 199 -10.26 -5.99 -18.49
N LEU A 200 -9.48 -5.48 -19.44
CA LEU A 200 -9.98 -4.66 -20.55
C LEU A 200 -10.87 -5.44 -21.53
N GLN A 201 -10.66 -6.75 -21.67
CA GLN A 201 -11.49 -7.63 -22.49
C GLN A 201 -12.79 -8.05 -21.80
N LEU A 202 -12.81 -8.03 -20.47
CA LEU A 202 -13.91 -8.50 -19.62
C LEU A 202 -14.88 -7.39 -19.19
N VAL A 203 -14.66 -6.15 -19.64
CA VAL A 203 -15.59 -5.03 -19.43
C VAL A 203 -16.41 -4.73 -20.69
N PRO A 204 -17.71 -4.44 -20.58
CA PRO A 204 -18.56 -4.11 -21.73
C PRO A 204 -18.16 -2.79 -22.43
N GLN A 205 -17.88 -1.75 -21.64
CA GLN A 205 -17.53 -0.42 -22.14
C GLN A 205 -16.27 0.11 -21.46
N LYS A 206 -15.15 0.15 -22.22
CA LYS A 206 -13.83 0.53 -21.68
C LYS A 206 -13.78 1.96 -21.14
N MET A 207 -14.46 2.91 -21.78
CA MET A 207 -14.47 4.31 -21.32
C MET A 207 -15.25 4.50 -20.01
N VAL A 208 -16.42 3.87 -19.88
CA VAL A 208 -17.19 3.85 -18.63
C VAL A 208 -16.36 3.25 -17.49
N PHE A 209 -15.71 2.11 -17.75
CA PHE A 209 -14.81 1.47 -16.80
C PHE A 209 -13.68 2.42 -16.36
N ARG A 210 -13.02 3.12 -17.29
CA ARG A 210 -11.94 4.06 -16.99
C ARG A 210 -12.39 5.22 -16.12
N HIS A 211 -13.52 5.85 -16.44
CA HIS A 211 -14.05 6.95 -15.64
C HIS A 211 -14.40 6.51 -14.22
N ALA A 212 -15.11 5.38 -14.08
CA ALA A 212 -15.45 4.83 -12.78
C ALA A 212 -14.21 4.43 -11.97
N LEU A 213 -13.21 3.80 -12.61
CA LEU A 213 -11.98 3.40 -11.94
C LEU A 213 -11.14 4.61 -11.51
N ARG A 214 -11.10 5.70 -12.29
CA ARG A 214 -10.46 6.96 -11.85
C ARG A 214 -11.10 7.51 -10.58
N ALA A 215 -12.44 7.56 -10.53
CA ALA A 215 -13.18 7.98 -9.34
C ALA A 215 -12.89 7.09 -8.13
N ILE A 216 -12.95 5.76 -8.28
CA ILE A 216 -12.67 4.83 -7.17
C ILE A 216 -11.20 4.89 -6.73
N LYS A 217 -10.23 5.05 -7.65
CA LYS A 217 -8.82 5.23 -7.28
C LYS A 217 -8.61 6.50 -6.46
N LEU A 218 -9.14 7.64 -6.94
CA LEU A 218 -9.02 8.92 -6.23
C LEU A 218 -9.69 8.84 -4.86
N TRP A 219 -10.91 8.30 -4.79
CA TRP A 219 -11.62 8.06 -3.53
C TRP A 219 -10.78 7.19 -2.58
N ALA A 220 -10.32 6.01 -3.01
CA ALA A 220 -9.57 5.10 -2.15
C ALA A 220 -8.26 5.71 -1.64
N GLN A 221 -7.56 6.49 -2.47
CA GLN A 221 -6.37 7.24 -2.07
C GLN A 221 -6.70 8.33 -1.04
N ARG A 222 -7.73 9.15 -1.31
CA ARG A 222 -8.18 10.22 -0.40
C ARG A 222 -8.68 9.68 0.93
N ARG A 223 -9.28 8.49 0.93
CA ARG A 223 -9.81 7.83 2.14
C ARG A 223 -8.78 6.94 2.85
N ALA A 224 -7.51 6.94 2.44
CA ALA A 224 -6.43 6.14 3.03
C ALA A 224 -6.70 4.63 3.05
N ILE A 225 -7.29 4.09 1.97
CA ILE A 225 -7.59 2.65 1.82
C ILE A 225 -7.00 2.08 0.52
N TYR A 226 -5.88 2.62 0.07
CA TYR A 226 -5.16 2.20 -1.13
C TYR A 226 -3.70 1.86 -0.78
N ALA A 227 -3.43 0.60 -0.41
CA ALA A 227 -2.07 0.06 -0.22
C ALA A 227 -2.10 -1.45 0.08
N ASN A 228 -1.72 -2.29 -0.89
CA ASN A 228 -1.66 -3.76 -0.71
C ASN A 228 -0.71 -4.18 0.41
N MET A 229 0.40 -3.47 0.58
CA MET A 229 1.39 -3.78 1.60
C MET A 229 0.84 -3.64 3.03
N PHE A 230 -0.04 -2.65 3.25
CA PHE A 230 -0.67 -2.35 4.53
C PHE A 230 -2.04 -3.03 4.74
N GLY A 231 -2.40 -3.99 3.87
CA GLY A 231 -3.63 -4.77 4.01
C GLY A 231 -4.88 -4.13 3.40
N PHE A 232 -4.73 -3.15 2.51
CA PHE A 232 -5.84 -2.59 1.72
C PHE A 232 -5.76 -3.02 0.24
N PRO A 233 -6.82 -2.90 -0.56
CA PRO A 233 -6.73 -3.25 -1.98
C PRO A 233 -5.72 -2.33 -2.72
N GLY A 234 -4.89 -2.93 -3.58
CA GLY A 234 -4.04 -2.22 -4.53
C GLY A 234 -4.76 -1.88 -5.83
N GLY A 235 -4.03 -1.28 -6.78
CA GLY A 235 -4.61 -0.79 -8.04
C GLY A 235 -5.33 -1.86 -8.86
N VAL A 236 -4.74 -3.05 -9.00
CA VAL A 236 -5.35 -4.16 -9.74
C VAL A 236 -6.61 -4.71 -9.06
N ALA A 237 -6.62 -4.75 -7.72
CA ALA A 237 -7.80 -5.19 -6.97
C ALA A 237 -8.97 -4.21 -7.14
N TRP A 238 -8.71 -2.90 -7.04
CA TRP A 238 -9.72 -1.88 -7.33
C TRP A 238 -10.21 -1.94 -8.78
N ALA A 239 -9.31 -2.16 -9.75
CA ALA A 239 -9.68 -2.33 -11.15
C ALA A 239 -10.63 -3.53 -11.35
N MET A 240 -10.34 -4.68 -10.74
CA MET A 240 -11.22 -5.84 -10.83
C MET A 240 -12.56 -5.63 -10.12
N LEU A 241 -12.56 -4.98 -8.95
CA LEU A 241 -13.79 -4.65 -8.25
C LEU A 241 -14.70 -3.75 -9.12
N VAL A 242 -14.14 -2.72 -9.77
CA VAL A 242 -14.91 -1.86 -10.69
C VAL A 242 -15.34 -2.62 -11.93
N ALA A 243 -14.46 -3.40 -12.55
CA ALA A 243 -14.76 -4.20 -13.73
C ALA A 243 -15.96 -5.13 -13.49
N ARG A 244 -16.05 -5.76 -12.31
CA ARG A 244 -17.18 -6.62 -11.96
C ARG A 244 -18.50 -5.86 -11.96
N ILE A 245 -18.52 -4.61 -11.48
CA ILE A 245 -19.74 -3.79 -11.50
C ILE A 245 -20.11 -3.42 -12.93
N CYS A 246 -19.14 -3.11 -13.79
CA CYS A 246 -19.39 -2.89 -15.22
C CYS A 246 -20.02 -4.12 -15.89
N GLN A 247 -19.64 -5.35 -15.51
CA GLN A 247 -20.27 -6.56 -16.03
C GLN A 247 -21.75 -6.69 -15.60
N LEU A 248 -22.08 -6.23 -14.39
CA LEU A 248 -23.43 -6.30 -13.84
C LEU A 248 -24.37 -5.21 -14.41
N TYR A 249 -23.81 -4.10 -14.91
CA TYR A 249 -24.52 -2.97 -15.50
C TYR A 249 -23.89 -2.54 -16.84
N PRO A 250 -24.00 -3.35 -17.91
CA PRO A 250 -23.25 -3.17 -19.15
C PRO A 250 -23.57 -1.89 -19.94
N ASN A 251 -24.73 -1.28 -19.69
CA ASN A 251 -25.22 -0.10 -20.40
C ASN A 251 -25.22 1.17 -19.54
N ALA A 252 -24.72 1.12 -18.30
CA ALA A 252 -24.70 2.25 -17.38
C ALA A 252 -23.52 3.20 -17.64
N VAL A 253 -23.61 4.44 -17.16
CA VAL A 253 -22.52 5.44 -17.17
C VAL A 253 -21.64 5.34 -15.92
N GLY A 254 -20.48 6.01 -15.93
CA GLY A 254 -19.48 5.93 -14.87
C GLY A 254 -20.02 6.28 -13.49
N ALA A 255 -20.80 7.35 -13.37
CA ALA A 255 -21.44 7.74 -12.11
C ALA A 255 -22.33 6.64 -11.51
N VAL A 256 -23.13 5.97 -12.35
CA VAL A 256 -23.99 4.86 -11.92
C VAL A 256 -23.16 3.66 -11.49
N ILE A 257 -22.07 3.35 -12.21
CA ILE A 257 -21.13 2.30 -11.81
C ILE A 257 -20.55 2.60 -10.43
N VAL A 258 -20.14 3.84 -10.14
CA VAL A 258 -19.63 4.24 -8.82
C VAL A 258 -20.70 4.12 -7.73
N ALA A 259 -21.93 4.55 -7.99
CA ALA A 259 -23.03 4.39 -7.03
C ALA A 259 -23.34 2.90 -6.74
N LYS A 260 -23.42 2.07 -7.79
CA LYS A 260 -23.65 0.63 -7.66
C LYS A 260 -22.48 -0.10 -7.01
N PHE A 261 -21.26 0.39 -7.19
CA PHE A 261 -20.06 -0.16 -6.55
C PHE A 261 -20.18 -0.16 -5.03
N PHE A 262 -20.51 0.99 -4.42
CA PHE A 262 -20.67 1.07 -2.96
C PHE A 262 -21.82 0.21 -2.47
N HIS A 263 -22.97 0.28 -3.14
CA HIS A 263 -24.15 -0.49 -2.77
C HIS A 263 -23.89 -2.01 -2.79
N ILE A 264 -23.32 -2.51 -3.89
CA ILE A 264 -23.10 -3.95 -4.08
C ILE A 264 -22.04 -4.48 -3.12
N TYR A 265 -20.90 -3.79 -2.96
CA TYR A 265 -19.83 -4.30 -2.12
C TYR A 265 -20.09 -4.20 -0.62
N LEU A 266 -20.99 -3.30 -0.21
CA LEU A 266 -21.52 -3.26 1.16
C LEU A 266 -22.42 -4.46 1.47
N GLN A 267 -23.22 -4.90 0.49
CA GLN A 267 -24.11 -6.07 0.63
C GLN A 267 -23.45 -7.40 0.23
N TRP A 268 -22.22 -7.35 -0.28
CA TRP A 268 -21.52 -8.52 -0.74
C TRP A 268 -21.25 -9.50 0.41
N LYS A 269 -21.56 -10.78 0.19
CA LYS A 269 -21.45 -11.84 1.20
C LYS A 269 -20.01 -12.30 1.36
N TRP A 270 -19.12 -11.43 1.81
CA TRP A 270 -17.73 -11.79 2.12
C TRP A 270 -17.68 -12.98 3.09
N PRO A 271 -16.84 -14.01 2.86
CA PRO A 271 -15.70 -14.06 1.93
C PRO A 271 -16.01 -14.66 0.54
N GLN A 272 -17.25 -14.57 0.02
CA GLN A 272 -17.53 -14.98 -1.36
C GLN A 272 -16.61 -14.23 -2.35
N PRO A 273 -15.94 -14.92 -3.31
CA PRO A 273 -14.96 -14.27 -4.18
C PRO A 273 -15.59 -13.43 -5.27
N VAL A 274 -14.91 -12.33 -5.59
CA VAL A 274 -15.19 -11.53 -6.79
C VAL A 274 -14.43 -12.15 -7.97
N LEU A 275 -15.19 -12.64 -8.95
CA LEU A 275 -14.67 -13.28 -10.17
C LEU A 275 -15.11 -12.49 -11.41
N LEU A 276 -14.17 -12.20 -12.31
CA LEU A 276 -14.48 -11.57 -13.61
C LEU A 276 -14.78 -12.57 -14.72
N LYS A 277 -14.31 -13.80 -14.58
CA LYS A 277 -14.60 -14.95 -15.45
C LYS A 277 -14.46 -16.25 -14.65
N PRO A 278 -14.95 -17.40 -15.15
CA PRO A 278 -14.68 -18.68 -14.51
C PRO A 278 -13.17 -18.91 -14.37
N ILE A 279 -12.75 -19.51 -13.25
CA ILE A 279 -11.35 -19.87 -13.06
C ILE A 279 -11.02 -21.01 -14.03
N GLU A 280 -10.00 -20.81 -14.85
CA GLU A 280 -9.54 -21.77 -15.85
C GLU A 280 -8.47 -22.67 -15.26
N ASP A 281 -8.53 -23.96 -15.62
CA ASP A 281 -7.37 -24.84 -15.53
C ASP A 281 -6.36 -24.48 -16.63
N GLY A 282 -5.12 -24.90 -16.47
CA GLY A 282 -4.09 -24.62 -17.46
C GLY A 282 -3.01 -25.67 -17.54
N PRO A 283 -2.03 -25.46 -18.43
CA PRO A 283 -1.09 -26.49 -18.84
C PRO A 283 0.01 -26.82 -17.81
N LEU A 284 0.03 -26.14 -16.66
CA LEU A 284 1.09 -26.27 -15.65
C LEU A 284 0.52 -26.81 -14.33
N PRO A 285 1.29 -27.59 -13.57
CA PRO A 285 0.94 -28.02 -12.22
C PRO A 285 1.18 -26.89 -11.19
N VAL A 286 0.70 -25.67 -11.46
CA VAL A 286 0.85 -24.52 -10.57
C VAL A 286 -0.35 -24.39 -9.65
N ARG A 287 -0.14 -23.80 -8.46
CA ARG A 287 -1.23 -23.51 -7.53
C ARG A 287 -2.15 -22.45 -8.12
N ILE A 288 -3.41 -22.81 -8.30
CA ILE A 288 -4.51 -21.89 -8.65
C ILE A 288 -5.32 -21.64 -7.38
N TRP A 289 -5.81 -20.41 -7.19
CA TRP A 289 -6.62 -20.07 -6.02
C TRP A 289 -7.82 -21.02 -5.87
N ASN A 290 -7.86 -21.77 -4.76
CA ASN A 290 -8.92 -22.72 -4.49
C ASN A 290 -9.12 -22.91 -2.98
N PRO A 291 -10.14 -22.24 -2.37
CA PRO A 291 -10.38 -22.29 -0.93
C PRO A 291 -10.89 -23.66 -0.44
N LYS A 292 -11.34 -24.55 -1.34
CA LYS A 292 -11.73 -25.91 -0.97
C LYS A 292 -10.51 -26.78 -0.70
N LEU A 293 -9.42 -26.56 -1.44
CA LEU A 293 -8.18 -27.33 -1.34
C LEU A 293 -7.18 -26.71 -0.36
N TYR A 294 -6.99 -25.38 -0.40
CA TYR A 294 -5.91 -24.72 0.34
C TYR A 294 -6.44 -23.93 1.54
N GLY A 295 -5.93 -24.24 2.73
CA GLY A 295 -6.31 -23.56 3.99
C GLY A 295 -6.02 -22.05 3.96
N GLN A 296 -4.90 -21.66 3.35
CA GLN A 296 -4.53 -20.25 3.18
C GLN A 296 -5.57 -19.50 2.32
N ASP A 297 -6.03 -20.09 1.23
CA ASP A 297 -7.03 -19.47 0.36
C ASP A 297 -8.39 -19.33 1.05
N ARG A 298 -8.73 -20.30 1.92
CA ARG A 298 -9.93 -20.28 2.76
C ARG A 298 -9.92 -19.15 3.79
N SER A 299 -8.74 -18.68 4.18
CA SER A 299 -8.57 -17.60 5.17
C SER A 299 -8.71 -16.19 4.58
N HIS A 300 -8.77 -16.06 3.25
CA HIS A 300 -8.92 -14.75 2.60
C HIS A 300 -10.26 -14.11 2.94
N ARG A 301 -10.22 -12.88 3.47
CA ARG A 301 -11.40 -12.18 4.01
C ARG A 301 -12.27 -11.53 2.94
N MET A 302 -11.65 -10.89 1.95
CA MET A 302 -12.34 -10.25 0.83
C MET A 302 -11.69 -10.64 -0.51
N PRO A 303 -11.82 -11.91 -0.95
CA PRO A 303 -11.07 -12.41 -2.09
C PRO A 303 -11.50 -11.76 -3.42
N VAL A 304 -10.53 -11.14 -4.11
CA VAL A 304 -10.67 -10.59 -5.47
C VAL A 304 -9.69 -11.33 -6.36
N ILE A 305 -10.19 -12.09 -7.33
CA ILE A 305 -9.40 -13.10 -8.03
C ILE A 305 -8.98 -12.60 -9.41
N THR A 306 -7.69 -12.73 -9.71
CA THR A 306 -7.14 -12.35 -11.02
C THR A 306 -7.70 -13.25 -12.12
N PRO A 307 -8.15 -12.67 -13.26
CA PRO A 307 -8.76 -13.45 -14.32
C PRO A 307 -7.74 -14.29 -15.08
N ALA A 308 -6.51 -13.81 -15.24
CA ALA A 308 -5.48 -14.54 -15.99
C ALA A 308 -5.01 -15.78 -15.22
N TYR A 309 -4.87 -16.89 -15.95
CA TYR A 309 -4.24 -18.10 -15.44
C TYR A 309 -2.73 -17.88 -15.19
N PRO A 310 -2.17 -18.37 -14.07
CA PRO A 310 -2.89 -19.00 -12.95
C PRO A 310 -3.58 -17.96 -12.04
N SER A 311 -4.88 -18.15 -11.78
CA SER A 311 -5.66 -17.21 -10.96
C SER A 311 -5.19 -17.18 -9.52
N MET A 312 -5.02 -15.97 -8.97
CA MET A 312 -4.55 -15.70 -7.61
C MET A 312 -5.44 -14.66 -6.91
N CYS A 313 -5.37 -14.60 -5.58
CA CYS A 313 -6.07 -13.58 -4.81
C CYS A 313 -5.24 -12.30 -4.71
N ALA A 314 -5.73 -11.21 -5.30
CA ALA A 314 -5.09 -9.89 -5.28
C ALA A 314 -5.23 -9.13 -3.95
N THR A 315 -5.99 -9.69 -3.00
CA THR A 315 -6.35 -9.07 -1.72
C THR A 315 -6.03 -9.97 -0.53
N HIS A 316 -5.05 -10.86 -0.68
CA HIS A 316 -4.64 -11.82 0.37
C HIS A 316 -4.11 -11.15 1.66
N ASN A 317 -3.72 -9.87 1.60
CA ASN A 317 -3.22 -9.12 2.75
C ASN A 317 -4.32 -8.48 3.62
N ILE A 318 -5.60 -8.52 3.20
CA ILE A 318 -6.69 -7.92 3.98
C ILE A 318 -6.84 -8.63 5.33
N THR A 319 -6.79 -7.85 6.41
CA THR A 319 -6.96 -8.26 7.81
C THR A 319 -8.38 -8.00 8.30
N GLN A 320 -8.71 -8.37 9.54
CA GLN A 320 -10.04 -8.07 10.10
C GLN A 320 -10.27 -6.57 10.22
N SER A 321 -9.25 -5.84 10.70
CA SER A 321 -9.33 -4.41 10.90
C SER A 321 -9.48 -3.66 9.57
N THR A 322 -8.64 -3.98 8.59
CA THR A 322 -8.71 -3.35 7.26
C THR A 322 -10.00 -3.69 6.53
N GLN A 323 -10.53 -4.91 6.65
CA GLN A 323 -11.88 -5.25 6.16
C GLN A 323 -12.96 -4.35 6.78
N LYS A 324 -12.97 -4.17 8.11
CA LYS A 324 -13.93 -3.28 8.78
C LYS A 324 -13.81 -1.84 8.27
N ILE A 325 -12.59 -1.34 8.06
CA ILE A 325 -12.33 0.02 7.57
C ILE A 325 -12.85 0.18 6.14
N ILE A 326 -12.57 -0.78 5.25
CA ILE A 326 -13.07 -0.78 3.87
C ILE A 326 -14.60 -0.71 3.88
N LEU A 327 -15.27 -1.54 4.70
CA LEU A 327 -16.73 -1.55 4.78
C LEU A 327 -17.30 -0.24 5.37
N LYS A 328 -16.65 0.35 6.37
CA LYS A 328 -17.03 1.69 6.90
C LYS A 328 -16.93 2.76 5.81
N GLU A 329 -15.88 2.75 4.99
CA GLU A 329 -15.73 3.72 3.91
C GLU A 329 -16.66 3.43 2.72
N MET A 330 -17.03 2.17 2.46
CA MET A 330 -18.07 1.81 1.48
C MET A 330 -19.45 2.33 1.91
N GLN A 331 -19.78 2.19 3.19
CA GLN A 331 -21.02 2.75 3.78
C GLN A 331 -21.05 4.28 3.63
N ARG A 332 -19.97 4.97 4.00
CA ARG A 332 -19.82 6.42 3.79
C ARG A 332 -20.00 6.79 2.32
N GLY A 333 -19.37 6.04 1.41
CA GLY A 333 -19.51 6.25 -0.04
C GLY A 333 -20.97 6.14 -0.47
N LEU A 334 -21.69 5.11 -0.04
CA LEU A 334 -23.10 4.92 -0.37
C LEU A 334 -23.99 6.09 0.12
N GLU A 335 -23.77 6.55 1.34
CA GLU A 335 -24.50 7.69 1.92
C GLU A 335 -24.30 8.97 1.09
N ILE A 336 -23.04 9.29 0.76
CA ILE A 336 -22.70 10.46 -0.06
C ILE A 336 -23.31 10.33 -1.47
N MET A 337 -23.22 9.15 -2.09
CA MET A 337 -23.81 8.92 -3.41
C MET A 337 -25.33 9.14 -3.43
N ASN A 338 -26.03 8.72 -2.36
CA ASN A 338 -27.46 9.00 -2.22
C ASN A 338 -27.72 10.50 -2.06
N ASP A 339 -26.93 11.20 -1.26
CA ASP A 339 -27.09 12.64 -1.05
C ASP A 339 -26.74 13.48 -2.29
N ILE A 340 -25.77 13.05 -3.12
CA ILE A 340 -25.51 13.62 -4.44
C ILE A 340 -26.74 13.47 -5.35
N GLN A 341 -27.38 12.30 -5.35
CA GLN A 341 -28.59 12.05 -6.15
C GLN A 341 -29.75 13.00 -5.77
N PHE A 342 -29.82 13.43 -4.51
CA PHE A 342 -30.80 14.41 -4.02
C PHE A 342 -30.29 15.87 -4.01
N GLY A 343 -29.10 16.14 -4.57
CA GLY A 343 -28.53 17.48 -4.67
C GLY A 343 -28.10 18.10 -3.34
N LYS A 344 -27.86 17.30 -2.30
CA LYS A 344 -27.40 17.76 -0.97
C LYS A 344 -25.87 17.81 -0.84
N GLN A 345 -25.18 17.03 -1.65
CA GLN A 345 -23.72 16.93 -1.68
C GLN A 345 -23.22 16.90 -3.13
N SER A 346 -21.91 16.99 -3.28
CA SER A 346 -21.17 17.03 -4.54
C SER A 346 -20.14 15.91 -4.64
N TRP A 347 -19.57 15.70 -5.82
CA TRP A 347 -18.46 14.76 -6.01
C TRP A 347 -17.22 15.10 -5.17
N ASN A 348 -16.97 16.38 -4.90
CA ASN A 348 -15.88 16.80 -4.01
C ASN A 348 -16.05 16.24 -2.59
N ASP A 349 -17.28 16.11 -2.09
CA ASP A 349 -17.57 15.53 -0.76
C ASP A 349 -17.14 14.05 -0.68
N LEU A 350 -17.30 13.31 -1.78
CA LEU A 350 -16.84 11.93 -1.89
C LEU A 350 -15.31 11.85 -1.80
N PHE A 351 -14.61 12.80 -2.44
CA PHE A 351 -13.15 12.86 -2.53
C PHE A 351 -12.46 13.64 -1.40
N GLN A 352 -13.19 14.04 -0.37
CA GLN A 352 -12.61 14.65 0.83
C GLN A 352 -11.56 13.74 1.47
N LYS A 353 -10.43 14.35 1.86
CA LYS A 353 -9.31 13.68 2.51
C LYS A 353 -9.76 13.00 3.81
N HIS A 354 -9.13 11.88 4.13
CA HIS A 354 -9.34 11.16 5.38
C HIS A 354 -9.02 12.03 6.61
N ASP A 355 -9.60 11.64 7.73
CA ASP A 355 -9.39 12.21 9.05
C ASP A 355 -8.53 11.29 9.94
N PHE A 356 -7.70 10.41 9.34
CA PHE A 356 -6.91 9.40 10.06
C PHE A 356 -6.19 9.94 11.31
N PHE A 357 -5.46 11.06 11.18
CA PHE A 357 -4.72 11.71 12.28
C PHE A 357 -5.58 12.59 13.20
N TYR A 358 -6.90 12.49 13.10
CA TYR A 358 -7.88 13.15 13.96
C TYR A 358 -8.79 12.14 14.69
N ARG A 359 -9.00 10.98 14.07
CA ARG A 359 -9.99 9.99 14.46
C ARG A 359 -9.63 9.22 15.73
N TYR A 360 -8.35 8.90 15.92
CA TYR A 360 -7.90 8.06 17.04
C TYR A 360 -7.32 8.90 18.18
N LYS A 361 -7.54 8.46 19.42
CA LYS A 361 -6.91 9.06 20.61
C LYS A 361 -5.46 8.60 20.76
N PHE A 362 -5.16 7.39 20.28
CA PHE A 362 -3.91 6.68 20.47
C PHE A 362 -3.41 6.15 19.13
N TYR A 363 -2.11 6.31 18.90
CA TYR A 363 -1.40 5.80 17.74
C TYR A 363 -0.19 5.01 18.20
N LEU A 364 0.07 3.89 17.52
CA LEU A 364 1.34 3.20 17.58
C LEU A 364 2.21 3.73 16.44
N ASN A 365 3.39 4.23 16.77
CA ASN A 365 4.36 4.75 15.83
C ASN A 365 5.54 3.78 15.73
N ILE A 366 5.79 3.26 14.54
CA ILE A 366 6.90 2.34 14.24
C ILE A 366 7.97 3.16 13.54
N ILE A 367 9.14 3.24 14.16
CA ILE A 367 10.25 4.10 13.72
C ILE A 367 11.41 3.22 13.33
N THR A 368 11.92 3.39 12.12
CA THR A 368 13.20 2.82 11.72
C THR A 368 14.24 3.91 11.58
N ALA A 369 15.46 3.67 12.03
CA ALA A 369 16.60 4.52 11.74
C ALA A 369 17.74 3.75 11.10
N THR A 370 18.42 4.36 10.14
CA THR A 370 19.60 3.82 9.47
C THR A 370 20.73 4.84 9.53
N ARG A 371 21.89 4.43 10.06
CA ARG A 371 23.15 5.22 10.14
C ARG A 371 24.14 4.81 9.04
N ASP A 372 23.67 4.72 7.82
CA ASP A 372 24.47 4.31 6.66
C ASP A 372 23.89 4.93 5.38
N SER A 373 24.17 4.38 4.21
CA SER A 373 23.62 4.85 2.94
C SER A 373 22.09 4.87 2.92
N TYR A 374 21.54 5.77 2.12
CA TYR A 374 20.11 5.84 1.89
C TYR A 374 19.56 4.59 1.18
N GLU A 375 20.37 3.91 0.37
CA GLU A 375 20.00 2.63 -0.24
C GLU A 375 19.76 1.55 0.83
N ASN A 376 20.65 1.44 1.82
CA ASN A 376 20.48 0.55 2.95
C ASN A 376 19.27 0.93 3.80
N HIS A 377 18.98 2.23 3.90
CA HIS A 377 17.74 2.69 4.53
C HIS A 377 16.51 2.17 3.80
N LEU A 378 16.42 2.31 2.47
CA LEU A 378 15.29 1.82 1.67
C LEU A 378 15.10 0.30 1.77
N LYS A 379 16.19 -0.48 1.82
CA LYS A 379 16.14 -1.94 2.03
C LYS A 379 15.52 -2.29 3.38
N PHE A 380 16.06 -1.70 4.45
CA PHE A 380 15.61 -1.99 5.81
C PHE A 380 14.19 -1.47 6.07
N SER A 381 13.90 -0.22 5.70
CA SER A 381 12.58 0.38 5.89
C SER A 381 11.52 -0.34 5.07
N GLY A 382 11.80 -0.67 3.81
CA GLY A 382 10.92 -1.48 2.95
C GLY A 382 10.67 -2.88 3.51
N MET A 383 11.68 -3.52 4.11
CA MET A 383 11.50 -4.78 4.82
C MET A 383 10.53 -4.62 6.00
N VAL A 384 10.71 -3.61 6.86
CA VAL A 384 9.83 -3.33 8.00
C VAL A 384 8.40 -3.00 7.54
N GLU A 385 8.23 -2.18 6.50
CA GLU A 385 6.94 -1.87 5.88
C GLU A 385 6.20 -3.14 5.45
N SER A 386 6.91 -4.07 4.80
CA SER A 386 6.34 -5.34 4.33
C SER A 386 5.80 -6.24 5.46
N LYS A 387 6.26 -6.02 6.69
CA LYS A 387 5.86 -6.80 7.88
C LYS A 387 4.81 -6.09 8.74
N LEU A 388 4.54 -4.78 8.54
CA LEU A 388 3.61 -4.02 9.39
C LEU A 388 2.24 -4.70 9.54
N ARG A 389 1.76 -5.32 8.46
CA ARG A 389 0.50 -6.09 8.48
C ARG A 389 0.47 -7.22 9.51
N LEU A 390 1.62 -7.83 9.82
CA LEU A 390 1.72 -8.91 10.81
C LEU A 390 1.49 -8.38 12.22
N LEU A 391 1.98 -7.16 12.50
CA LEU A 391 1.69 -6.47 13.76
C LEU A 391 0.20 -6.13 13.86
N VAL A 392 -0.41 -5.60 12.79
CA VAL A 392 -1.87 -5.35 12.73
C VAL A 392 -2.66 -6.63 13.02
N GLN A 393 -2.28 -7.74 12.39
CA GLN A 393 -2.92 -9.05 12.60
C GLN A 393 -2.80 -9.53 14.05
N LYS A 394 -1.70 -9.25 14.75
CA LYS A 394 -1.58 -9.59 16.17
C LYS A 394 -2.40 -8.65 17.06
N LEU A 395 -2.36 -7.35 16.77
CA LEU A 395 -3.08 -6.32 17.55
C LEU A 395 -4.59 -6.51 17.49
N GLU A 396 -5.16 -6.90 16.34
CA GLU A 396 -6.62 -7.05 16.19
C GLU A 396 -7.23 -8.21 17.02
N PHE A 397 -6.40 -9.07 17.61
CA PHE A 397 -6.82 -10.13 18.54
C PHE A 397 -6.57 -9.81 20.01
N ILE A 398 -5.96 -8.66 20.33
CA ILE A 398 -5.75 -8.25 21.71
C ILE A 398 -7.07 -7.78 22.31
N GLN A 399 -7.41 -8.31 23.48
CA GLN A 399 -8.60 -7.89 24.21
C GLN A 399 -8.54 -6.39 24.52
N GLY A 400 -9.62 -5.68 24.20
CA GLY A 400 -9.72 -4.23 24.33
C GLY A 400 -9.33 -3.45 23.06
N ILE A 401 -8.69 -4.06 22.05
CA ILE A 401 -8.50 -3.42 20.73
C ILE A 401 -9.71 -3.76 19.86
N GLU A 402 -10.53 -2.76 19.54
CA GLU A 402 -11.65 -2.93 18.60
C GLU A 402 -11.16 -2.90 17.14
N LEU A 403 -10.16 -2.06 16.88
CA LEU A 403 -9.61 -1.81 15.55
C LEU A 403 -8.14 -1.39 15.62
N ALA A 404 -7.29 -2.00 14.79
CA ALA A 404 -5.93 -1.54 14.51
C ALA A 404 -5.85 -1.06 13.05
N HIS A 405 -5.79 0.25 12.82
CA HIS A 405 -5.82 0.87 11.50
C HIS A 405 -4.42 1.28 11.04
N PRO A 406 -3.74 0.52 10.16
CA PRO A 406 -2.47 0.94 9.59
C PRO A 406 -2.67 2.11 8.61
N TYR A 407 -1.90 3.19 8.76
CA TYR A 407 -1.86 4.24 7.75
C TYR A 407 -1.15 3.77 6.49
N VAL A 408 -1.51 4.34 5.34
CA VAL A 408 -1.12 3.80 4.02
C VAL A 408 0.15 4.40 3.43
N LYS A 409 0.82 5.32 4.13
CA LYS A 409 2.05 5.97 3.66
C LYS A 409 3.09 6.08 4.77
N PRO A 410 4.37 5.77 4.49
CA PRO A 410 5.47 6.09 5.39
C PRO A 410 5.77 7.60 5.38
N PHE A 411 6.36 8.09 6.47
CA PHE A 411 6.95 9.42 6.55
C PHE A 411 8.46 9.28 6.68
N MET A 412 9.19 9.72 5.67
CA MET A 412 10.65 9.62 5.59
C MET A 412 11.29 10.97 5.89
N LYS A 413 12.38 10.98 6.66
CA LYS A 413 13.18 12.18 6.96
C LYS A 413 14.66 11.81 7.02
N THR A 414 15.52 12.69 6.53
CA THR A 414 16.97 12.54 6.64
C THR A 414 17.55 13.76 7.34
N TYR A 415 18.44 13.54 8.30
CA TYR A 415 19.10 14.61 9.04
C TYR A 415 20.61 14.44 9.02
N ILE A 416 21.32 15.57 8.94
CA ILE A 416 22.73 15.69 9.27
C ILE A 416 22.84 16.15 10.72
N CYS A 417 23.62 15.42 11.52
CA CYS A 417 23.91 15.69 12.92
C CYS A 417 25.39 16.02 13.09
N ASP A 418 25.71 17.02 13.90
CA ASP A 418 27.09 17.42 14.21
C ASP A 418 27.72 16.52 15.29
N THR A 419 26.90 15.90 16.15
CA THR A 419 27.39 15.06 17.26
C THR A 419 26.64 13.72 17.36
N GLU A 420 27.28 12.73 17.97
CA GLU A 420 26.61 11.44 18.28
C GLU A 420 25.46 11.60 19.28
N GLU A 421 25.55 12.58 20.20
CA GLU A 421 24.48 12.87 21.15
C GLU A 421 23.20 13.33 20.42
N GLN A 422 23.34 14.18 19.40
CA GLN A 422 22.22 14.60 18.57
C GLN A 422 21.59 13.41 17.84
N LEU A 423 22.41 12.51 17.32
CA LEU A 423 21.95 11.30 16.64
C LEU A 423 21.15 10.38 17.58
N PHE A 424 21.66 10.17 18.80
CA PHE A 424 20.96 9.39 19.82
C PHE A 424 19.62 10.05 20.21
N LYS A 425 19.62 11.36 20.47
CA LYS A 425 18.41 12.11 20.83
C LYS A 425 17.36 12.07 19.74
N ILE A 426 17.70 12.30 18.47
CA ILE A 426 16.69 12.27 17.41
C ILE A 426 16.10 10.88 17.24
N LYS A 427 16.90 9.81 17.36
CA LYS A 427 16.38 8.44 17.35
C LYS A 427 15.36 8.19 18.47
N GLU A 428 15.64 8.69 19.67
CA GLU A 428 14.74 8.56 20.83
C GLU A 428 13.51 9.48 20.78
N LEU A 429 13.59 10.66 20.18
CA LEU A 429 12.50 11.63 20.16
C LEU A 429 11.68 11.61 18.87
N HIS A 430 12.21 11.10 17.76
CA HIS A 430 11.49 11.07 16.48
C HIS A 430 10.14 10.36 16.62
N GLY A 431 9.12 10.89 15.95
CA GLY A 431 7.74 10.42 16.06
C GLY A 431 6.86 11.16 17.08
N SER A 432 7.42 12.12 17.82
CA SER A 432 6.66 13.05 18.68
C SER A 432 6.90 14.51 18.28
N LEU A 433 6.05 15.40 18.82
CA LEU A 433 6.22 16.85 18.65
C LEU A 433 7.55 17.35 19.24
N GLU A 434 7.98 16.77 20.36
CA GLU A 434 9.28 17.09 20.97
C GLU A 434 10.44 16.76 20.01
N GLY A 435 10.37 15.62 19.32
CA GLY A 435 11.39 15.25 18.32
C GLY A 435 11.42 16.16 17.12
N GLU A 436 10.27 16.66 16.66
CA GLU A 436 10.22 17.66 15.58
C GLU A 436 10.84 18.99 16.01
N LEU A 437 10.53 19.47 17.21
CA LEU A 437 11.11 20.70 17.75
C LEU A 437 12.63 20.59 17.89
N PHE A 438 13.10 19.46 18.42
CA PHE A 438 14.52 19.15 18.52
C PHE A 438 15.19 19.13 17.14
N ALA A 439 14.59 18.44 16.16
CA ALA A 439 15.14 18.35 14.81
C ALA A 439 15.28 19.75 14.17
N ARG A 440 14.26 20.59 14.31
CA ARG A 440 14.25 21.95 13.74
C ARG A 440 15.29 22.87 14.38
N GLU A 441 15.55 22.71 15.67
CA GLU A 441 16.49 23.57 16.41
C GLU A 441 17.95 23.14 16.25
N PHE A 442 18.20 21.82 16.21
CA PHE A 442 19.56 21.28 16.34
C PHE A 442 20.08 20.50 15.13
N LEU A 443 19.23 20.16 14.15
CA LEU A 443 19.62 19.31 13.02
C LEU A 443 19.42 20.04 11.69
N LYS A 444 20.22 19.65 10.69
CA LYS A 444 19.99 20.05 9.31
C LYS A 444 19.20 18.97 8.60
N GLU A 445 17.96 19.26 8.21
CA GLU A 445 17.17 18.38 7.36
C GLU A 445 17.73 18.35 5.94
N VAL A 446 17.77 17.15 5.35
CA VAL A 446 18.03 16.94 3.94
C VAL A 446 16.69 16.58 3.28
N GLU A 447 16.18 17.49 2.47
CA GLU A 447 15.05 17.19 1.59
C GLU A 447 15.57 16.27 0.47
N ILE A 448 14.91 15.12 0.32
CA ILE A 448 15.25 14.15 -0.71
C ILE A 448 14.20 14.26 -1.81
N ASP A 449 14.65 14.71 -2.97
CA ASP A 449 13.93 14.70 -4.23
C ASP A 449 14.64 13.78 -5.25
N ASP A 450 14.17 13.78 -6.49
CA ASP A 450 14.73 12.92 -7.52
C ASP A 450 16.13 13.30 -7.98
N ASP A 451 16.53 14.57 -7.78
CA ASP A 451 17.81 15.15 -8.18
C ASP A 451 18.85 15.12 -7.05
N THR A 452 18.46 14.67 -5.85
CA THR A 452 19.30 14.65 -4.67
C THR A 452 20.40 13.59 -4.78
N ASP A 453 21.66 14.02 -4.91
CA ASP A 453 22.84 13.13 -4.86
C ASP A 453 23.18 12.73 -3.41
N MET A 454 22.53 11.66 -2.95
CA MET A 454 22.74 11.12 -1.61
C MET A 454 24.17 10.61 -1.37
N VAL A 455 24.88 10.19 -2.41
CA VAL A 455 26.27 9.71 -2.30
C VAL A 455 27.20 10.89 -2.01
N LYS A 456 27.01 11.99 -2.73
CA LYS A 456 27.73 13.23 -2.48
C LYS A 456 27.43 13.77 -1.08
N ILE A 457 26.15 13.85 -0.68
CA ILE A 457 25.76 14.33 0.66
C ILE A 457 26.42 13.47 1.75
N GLN A 458 26.41 12.15 1.60
CA GLN A 458 27.06 11.25 2.54
C GLN A 458 28.59 11.45 2.59
N THR A 459 29.22 11.72 1.44
CA THR A 459 30.65 11.98 1.33
C THR A 459 31.04 13.30 2.00
N ASP A 460 30.28 14.37 1.72
CA ASP A 460 30.49 15.70 2.28
C ASP A 460 30.29 15.68 3.81
N ALA A 461 29.23 15.02 4.30
CA ALA A 461 29.00 14.86 5.73
C ALA A 461 30.15 14.12 6.42
N LYS A 462 30.65 13.03 5.83
CA LYS A 462 31.82 12.30 6.36
C LYS A 462 33.09 13.16 6.36
N ALA A 463 33.32 13.95 5.31
CA ALA A 463 34.48 14.85 5.22
C ALA A 463 34.45 15.95 6.30
N GLU A 464 33.25 16.39 6.70
CA GLU A 464 33.03 17.35 7.78
C GLU A 464 32.99 16.71 9.19
N ASN A 465 33.25 15.40 9.33
CA ASN A 465 33.08 14.63 10.57
C ASN A 465 31.66 14.71 11.16
N LYS A 466 30.65 14.84 10.30
CA LYS A 466 29.22 14.84 10.67
C LYS A 466 28.61 13.46 10.46
N PHE A 467 27.47 13.24 11.10
CA PHE A 467 26.72 12.01 11.03
C PHE A 467 25.46 12.19 10.20
N LEU A 468 25.11 11.16 9.42
CA LEU A 468 23.87 11.12 8.64
C LEU A 468 22.93 10.07 9.26
N ILE A 469 21.66 10.42 9.39
CA ILE A 469 20.64 9.49 9.86
C ILE A 469 19.40 9.58 8.97
N HIS A 470 18.94 8.41 8.51
CA HIS A 470 17.73 8.24 7.72
C HIS A 470 16.64 7.63 8.60
N LEU A 471 15.45 8.22 8.61
CA LEU A 471 14.35 7.87 9.48
C LEU A 471 13.07 7.60 8.69
N MET A 472 12.35 6.55 9.07
CA MET A 472 10.99 6.29 8.62
C MET A 472 10.05 6.24 9.83
N ARG A 473 8.84 6.77 9.67
CA ARG A 473 7.70 6.54 10.58
C ARG A 473 6.54 5.89 9.86
N LEU A 474 5.97 4.86 10.49
CA LEU A 474 4.69 4.27 10.16
C LEU A 474 3.73 4.45 11.34
N TYR A 475 2.42 4.51 11.06
CA TYR A 475 1.40 4.70 12.09
C TYR A 475 0.34 3.61 12.04
N ILE A 476 -0.09 3.17 13.23
CA ILE A 476 -1.31 2.38 13.42
C ILE A 476 -2.21 3.14 14.40
N GLY A 477 -3.39 3.58 13.93
CA GLY A 477 -4.41 4.16 14.79
C GLY A 477 -5.13 3.06 15.57
N LEU A 478 -5.34 3.27 16.87
CA LEU A 478 -5.99 2.28 17.75
C LEU A 478 -7.36 2.78 18.21
N GLU A 479 -8.40 2.00 17.91
CA GLU A 479 -9.74 2.14 18.51
C GLU A 479 -9.85 1.15 19.66
N LEU A 480 -10.10 1.65 20.88
CA LEU A 480 -10.12 0.83 22.09
C LEU A 480 -11.55 0.66 22.60
N ASP A 481 -11.91 -0.56 23.00
CA ASP A 481 -13.16 -0.84 23.69
C ASP A 481 -13.01 -0.55 25.20
N LEU A 482 -13.34 0.68 25.58
CA LEU A 482 -13.24 1.17 26.96
C LEU A 482 -14.40 0.72 27.86
N LYS A 483 -15.27 -0.20 27.40
CA LYS A 483 -16.38 -0.72 28.23
C LYS A 483 -15.90 -1.67 29.33
N GLY A 484 -14.69 -2.22 29.22
CA GLY A 484 -14.04 -3.00 30.27
C GLY A 484 -13.42 -2.13 31.37
N LYS A 485 -13.42 -2.62 32.62
CA LYS A 485 -12.78 -1.94 33.78
C LYS A 485 -11.24 -1.88 33.69
N GLU A 486 -10.63 -2.58 32.74
CA GLU A 486 -9.18 -2.60 32.53
C GLU A 486 -8.73 -1.44 31.64
N LYS A 487 -7.94 -0.53 32.22
CA LYS A 487 -7.45 0.69 31.56
C LYS A 487 -6.08 0.52 30.90
N LYS A 488 -5.45 -0.65 31.01
CA LYS A 488 -4.14 -0.94 30.42
C LYS A 488 -4.28 -2.15 29.51
N MET A 489 -3.97 -1.94 28.24
CA MET A 489 -3.96 -3.00 27.24
C MET A 489 -2.51 -3.41 27.03
N ASP A 490 -2.24 -4.69 27.23
CA ASP A 490 -0.90 -5.22 27.03
C ASP A 490 -0.68 -5.50 25.53
N ILE A 491 -0.02 -4.55 24.87
CA ILE A 491 0.45 -4.69 23.49
C ILE A 491 1.92 -5.10 23.41
N GLN A 492 2.57 -5.40 24.55
CA GLN A 492 4.00 -5.69 24.61
C GLN A 492 4.35 -6.94 23.81
N VAL A 493 3.55 -7.99 23.91
CA VAL A 493 3.79 -9.25 23.18
C VAL A 493 3.72 -9.05 21.65
N PRO A 494 2.63 -8.50 21.05
CA PRO A 494 2.61 -8.18 19.62
C PRO A 494 3.78 -7.32 19.15
N CYS A 495 4.14 -6.29 19.93
CA CYS A 495 5.23 -5.38 19.60
C CYS A 495 6.60 -6.08 19.67
N SER A 496 6.83 -6.91 20.69
CA SER A 496 8.06 -7.68 20.86
C SER A 496 8.22 -8.74 19.77
N ASP A 497 7.14 -9.42 19.39
CA ASP A 497 7.15 -10.38 18.28
C ASP A 497 7.50 -9.69 16.96
N PHE A 498 6.91 -8.52 16.70
CA PHE A 498 7.20 -7.74 15.51
C PHE A 498 8.65 -7.24 15.49
N ASP A 499 9.15 -6.75 16.62
CA ASP A 499 10.55 -6.33 16.77
C ASP A 499 11.50 -7.52 16.51
N GLY A 500 11.20 -8.69 17.07
CA GLY A 500 11.96 -9.93 16.81
C GLY A 500 11.96 -10.36 15.34
N ILE A 501 10.81 -10.28 14.65
CA ILE A 501 10.72 -10.57 13.21
C ILE A 501 11.62 -9.63 12.40
N CYS A 502 11.58 -8.34 12.69
CA CYS A 502 12.35 -7.34 11.96
C CYS A 502 13.85 -7.44 12.24
N ARG A 503 14.25 -7.70 13.49
CA ARG A 503 15.66 -7.91 13.89
C ARG A 503 16.21 -9.26 13.45
N GLY A 504 15.35 -10.22 13.15
CA GLY A 504 15.73 -11.52 12.56
C GLY A 504 16.07 -11.46 11.07
N TRP A 505 16.02 -10.27 10.44
CA TRP A 505 16.47 -10.09 9.06
C TRP A 505 17.97 -10.35 8.95
N ALA A 506 18.39 -11.13 7.95
CA ALA A 506 19.77 -11.63 7.85
C ALA A 506 20.83 -10.53 7.73
N GLU A 507 20.47 -9.38 7.15
CA GLU A 507 21.36 -8.21 7.01
C GLU A 507 21.25 -7.23 8.19
N PHE A 508 20.51 -7.57 9.24
CA PHE A 508 20.32 -6.68 10.38
C PHE A 508 21.62 -6.54 11.20
N ASP A 509 22.21 -5.36 11.12
CA ASP A 509 23.25 -4.88 12.01
C ASP A 509 22.68 -3.85 13.01
N LYS A 510 22.89 -4.08 14.31
CA LYS A 510 22.39 -3.23 15.40
C LYS A 510 23.06 -1.85 15.48
N ASP A 511 24.27 -1.72 14.91
CA ASP A 511 25.06 -0.49 14.93
C ASP A 511 24.65 0.43 13.75
N ILE A 512 24.15 -0.18 12.67
CA ILE A 512 23.64 0.51 11.49
C ILE A 512 22.12 0.77 11.59
N TYR A 513 21.35 -0.25 11.92
CA TYR A 513 19.88 -0.23 11.88
C TYR A 513 19.29 -0.20 13.27
N SER A 514 18.14 0.46 13.39
CA SER A 514 17.34 0.40 14.61
C SER A 514 15.86 0.48 14.33
N LEU A 515 15.10 -0.18 15.20
CA LEU A 515 13.66 -0.20 15.21
C LEU A 515 13.18 0.23 16.61
N ALA A 516 12.19 1.11 16.66
CA ALA A 516 11.50 1.49 17.89
C ALA A 516 10.00 1.51 17.65
N ILE A 517 9.23 1.09 18.65
CA ILE A 517 7.76 1.10 18.62
C ILE A 517 7.30 1.97 19.79
N LYS A 518 6.70 3.12 19.48
CA LYS A 518 6.30 4.12 20.48
C LYS A 518 4.80 4.29 20.48
N HIS A 519 4.24 4.52 21.66
CA HIS A 519 2.85 4.92 21.79
C HIS A 519 2.77 6.45 21.83
N VAL A 520 2.04 7.03 20.88
CA VAL A 520 1.90 8.49 20.73
C VAL A 520 0.43 8.86 20.85
N LYS A 521 0.14 9.92 21.61
CA LYS A 521 -1.21 10.44 21.76
C LYS A 521 -1.53 11.41 20.61
N LEU A 522 -2.80 11.55 20.28
CA LEU A 522 -3.28 12.44 19.21
C LEU A 522 -2.62 13.85 19.24
N TYR A 523 -2.58 14.48 20.41
CA TYR A 523 -2.05 15.83 20.58
C TYR A 523 -0.52 15.91 20.64
N ASP A 524 0.19 14.78 20.52
CA ASP A 524 1.65 14.70 20.51
C ASP A 524 2.19 14.20 19.16
N LEU A 525 1.29 13.98 18.19
CA LEU A 525 1.68 13.71 16.83
C LEU A 525 2.45 14.90 16.24
N PRO A 526 3.54 14.67 15.49
CA PRO A 526 4.26 15.68 14.74
C PRO A 526 3.36 16.45 13.77
N ASN A 527 3.72 17.68 13.40
CA ASN A 527 2.96 18.54 12.50
C ASN A 527 2.98 18.04 11.04
N ASP A 528 4.00 17.29 10.64
CA ASP A 528 4.16 16.81 9.26
C ASP A 528 3.18 15.70 8.86
N VAL A 529 2.38 15.18 9.80
CA VAL A 529 1.25 14.29 9.49
C VAL A 529 0.00 15.03 9.04
N TYR A 530 -0.05 16.35 9.24
CA TYR A 530 -1.15 17.22 8.85
C TYR A 530 -0.79 17.92 7.52
N GLY A 531 -1.76 17.97 6.62
CA GLY A 531 -1.60 18.63 5.33
C GLY A 531 -1.61 20.17 5.43
N GLU A 532 -1.42 20.83 4.30
CA GLU A 532 -1.54 22.29 4.23
C GLU A 532 -2.95 22.74 4.67
N GLY A 533 -3.01 23.71 5.59
CA GLY A 533 -4.27 24.22 6.16
C GLY A 533 -4.90 23.36 7.26
N GLU A 534 -4.39 22.15 7.52
CA GLU A 534 -4.85 21.30 8.63
C GLU A 534 -4.23 21.74 9.96
N ILE A 535 -5.04 21.86 11.00
CA ILE A 535 -4.59 22.27 12.34
C ILE A 535 -4.45 21.04 13.23
N ARG A 536 -3.30 20.88 13.87
CA ARG A 536 -3.05 19.83 14.85
C ARG A 536 -4.00 19.96 16.07
N PRO A 537 -4.61 18.86 16.54
CA PRO A 537 -5.38 18.87 17.79
C PRO A 537 -4.50 19.21 19.00
N VAL A 538 -4.94 20.17 19.81
CA VAL A 538 -4.24 20.57 21.04
C VAL A 538 -4.92 19.95 22.26
N LYS A 539 -4.13 19.60 23.28
CA LYS A 539 -4.65 19.12 24.55
C LYS A 539 -5.51 20.22 25.18
N LYS A 540 -6.81 19.96 25.37
CA LYS A 540 -7.67 20.88 26.13
C LYS A 540 -7.14 20.98 27.55
N GLU A 541 -6.77 22.17 27.99
CA GLU A 541 -6.44 22.41 29.40
C GLU A 541 -7.66 22.05 30.24
N SER A 542 -7.49 21.09 31.15
CA SER A 542 -8.54 20.78 32.11
C SER A 542 -8.73 22.03 32.97
N LYS A 543 -9.87 22.72 32.84
CA LYS A 543 -10.31 23.69 33.85
C LYS A 543 -10.25 22.95 35.18
N LYS A 544 -9.28 23.31 36.04
CA LYS A 544 -9.25 22.85 37.43
C LYS A 544 -10.65 23.13 37.98
N ARG A 545 -11.37 22.08 38.39
CA ARG A 545 -12.55 22.24 39.25
C ARG A 545 -12.10 23.15 40.40
N LYS A 546 -12.60 24.38 40.43
CA LYS A 546 -12.51 25.21 41.63
C LYS A 546 -13.18 24.40 42.72
N SER A 547 -12.40 23.93 43.70
CA SER A 547 -12.95 23.44 44.94
C SER A 547 -13.66 24.63 45.59
N ASP A 548 -14.98 24.58 45.65
CA ASP A 548 -15.75 25.50 46.48
C ASP A 548 -15.30 25.32 47.93
N LYS A 549 -14.52 26.28 48.41
CA LYS A 549 -14.27 26.51 49.83
C LYS A 549 -15.01 27.79 50.22
N SER A 550 -16.21 27.64 50.76
CA SER A 550 -16.82 28.62 51.64
C SER A 550 -17.17 27.96 52.99
N SER A 551 -16.25 28.17 53.94
CA SER A 551 -16.47 28.40 55.38
C SER A 551 -17.48 27.56 56.19
N SER A 552 -16.97 26.85 57.20
CA SER A 552 -17.23 27.23 58.59
C SER A 552 -16.16 26.70 59.56
N SER A 553 -15.57 27.64 60.28
CA SER A 553 -14.77 27.60 61.51
C SER A 553 -14.94 26.40 62.45
N SER A 554 -13.83 25.86 62.98
CA SER A 554 -13.28 26.24 64.31
C SER A 554 -12.08 25.36 64.73
N LYS A 555 -11.14 26.01 65.42
CA LYS A 555 -9.81 25.56 65.85
C LYS A 555 -9.86 24.55 67.02
N LYS A 556 -8.90 23.61 67.09
CA LYS A 556 -7.87 23.58 68.18
C LYS A 556 -6.80 22.47 68.02
N LEU A 557 -5.55 22.96 68.00
CA LEU A 557 -4.25 22.49 68.52
C LEU A 557 -3.77 21.02 68.50
N LYS A 558 -2.53 20.87 68.00
CA LYS A 558 -1.51 19.83 68.28
C LYS A 558 -0.97 19.94 69.72
N SER A 559 -0.66 18.80 70.36
CA SER A 559 0.72 18.42 70.76
C SER A 559 0.78 17.09 71.54
N THR A 560 1.66 16.21 71.05
CA THR A 560 2.50 15.17 71.68
C THR A 560 2.48 14.94 73.19
N SER A 561 2.51 13.66 73.60
CA SER A 561 3.35 13.12 74.70
C SER A 561 3.51 11.60 74.56
N GLU A 562 4.71 11.13 74.90
CA GLU A 562 5.22 9.76 74.85
C GLU A 562 4.80 8.89 76.06
N ASP A 563 5.09 7.59 75.91
CA ASP A 563 5.32 6.55 76.91
C ASP A 563 4.17 5.91 77.70
N ALA A 564 3.90 4.63 77.41
CA ALA A 564 4.25 3.51 78.30
C ALA A 564 3.72 2.16 77.74
N ALA A 565 4.60 1.18 77.59
CA ALA A 565 4.30 -0.26 77.59
C ALA A 565 4.34 -0.77 79.06
N PRO A 566 4.17 -2.07 79.42
CA PRO A 566 4.00 -3.28 78.60
C PRO A 566 3.02 -4.33 79.21
N SER A 567 3.17 -5.57 78.74
CA SER A 567 2.66 -6.87 79.24
C SER A 567 1.44 -7.40 78.48
N SER A 568 1.26 -8.69 78.18
CA SER A 568 2.04 -9.94 78.17
C SER A 568 1.00 -11.03 77.89
N GLY A 569 1.36 -12.17 77.27
CA GLY A 569 0.56 -13.40 77.49
C GLY A 569 -0.01 -14.12 76.27
N ASP A 570 0.88 -14.72 75.48
CA ASP A 570 0.97 -16.18 75.27
C ASP A 570 -0.09 -17.02 74.51
N SER A 571 0.50 -17.84 73.63
CA SER A 571 0.20 -19.25 73.30
C SER A 571 -1.04 -19.68 72.48
N SER A 572 -0.70 -20.20 71.29
CA SER A 572 -1.06 -21.54 70.79
C SER A 572 -2.52 -21.89 70.46
N SER A 573 -2.77 -22.36 69.23
CA SER A 573 -2.81 -23.81 68.92
C SER A 573 -3.52 -24.11 67.58
N LYS A 574 -3.10 -25.25 67.00
CA LYS A 574 -3.46 -25.88 65.72
C LYS A 574 -4.90 -26.44 65.69
N LYS A 575 -5.44 -26.58 64.47
CA LYS A 575 -6.16 -27.76 63.87
C LYS A 575 -6.84 -27.28 62.57
N SER A 576 -6.65 -27.75 61.33
CA SER A 576 -6.70 -29.09 60.70
C SER A 576 -8.00 -29.89 60.93
N VAL A 577 -8.92 -29.90 59.95
CA VAL A 577 -9.81 -31.00 59.49
C VAL A 577 -10.31 -30.58 58.08
N GLU A 578 -9.91 -31.20 56.96
CA GLU A 578 -10.36 -32.46 56.34
C GLU A 578 -11.78 -32.48 55.74
N THR A 579 -11.80 -32.61 54.39
CA THR A 579 -12.70 -33.41 53.50
C THR A 579 -14.22 -33.36 53.65
N TYR A 580 -14.93 -33.19 52.52
CA TYR A 580 -15.75 -34.26 51.92
C TYR A 580 -16.11 -33.97 50.45
N SER A 581 -16.07 -35.04 49.67
CA SER A 581 -16.38 -35.16 48.24
C SER A 581 -17.84 -35.47 47.95
N ALA A 582 -18.18 -35.37 46.66
CA ALA A 582 -19.17 -36.13 45.87
C ALA A 582 -20.52 -35.46 45.60
N SER A 583 -20.72 -35.02 44.36
CA SER A 583 -21.32 -35.83 43.29
C SER A 583 -21.03 -35.20 41.93
#